data_AF-A0AAD5HFW6-F1
#
_entry.id   AF-A0AAD5HFW6-F1
#
_cell.length_a   1.000
_cell.length_b   1.000
_cell.length_c   1.000
_cell.angle_alpha   90.00
_cell.angle_beta   90.00
_cell.angle_gamma   90.00
#
_symmetry.space_group_name_H-M   'P 1'
#
loop_
_entity.id
_entity.type
_entity.pdbx_description
1 polymer ?
#
loop_
_entity_poly.entity_id
_entity_poly.type
_entity_poly.pdbx_seq_one_letter_code
_entity_poly.pdbx_strand_id
1 'polypeptide(L)'
;MNGKKLYEYARQNLELPKEIQLRPVSIHQIDLTHLDDNMLQLTVECGGGVYMRSLVHDLAIRLGTYGHMTALQRTQQGTVLLGRDTLELESLTSYRDIVWL
;
A
#
# COMPACT_ATOMS: atom_id res chain seq x y z
N MET A 1 -7.77 -17.23 6.95
CA MET A 1 -8.26 -17.59 8.29
C MET A 1 -9.47 -18.50 8.09
N ASN A 2 -9.34 -19.82 8.20
CA ASN A 2 -10.44 -20.77 7.89
C ASN A 2 -11.18 -20.47 6.57
N GLY A 3 -10.44 -20.22 5.49
CA GLY A 3 -10.99 -19.85 4.18
C GLY A 3 -11.47 -18.40 4.01
N LYS A 4 -11.70 -17.66 5.11
CA LYS A 4 -12.08 -16.23 5.08
C LYS A 4 -10.87 -15.30 5.05
N LYS A 5 -11.02 -14.16 4.37
CA LYS A 5 -10.08 -13.03 4.32
C LYS A 5 -10.19 -12.20 5.61
N LEU A 6 -9.09 -11.58 6.03
CA LEU A 6 -9.03 -10.84 7.30
C LEU A 6 -10.02 -9.67 7.37
N TYR A 7 -10.25 -8.96 6.25
CA TYR A 7 -11.17 -7.83 6.23
C TYR A 7 -12.63 -8.24 6.50
N GLU A 8 -12.99 -9.51 6.26
CA GLU A 8 -14.35 -10.00 6.50
C GLU A 8 -14.67 -10.05 7.99
N TYR A 9 -13.71 -10.51 8.80
CA TYR A 9 -13.83 -10.50 10.26
C TYR A 9 -13.95 -9.07 10.81
N ALA A 10 -13.07 -8.18 10.34
CA ALA A 10 -13.08 -6.78 10.77
C ALA A 10 -14.41 -6.08 10.46
N ARG A 11 -14.99 -6.29 9.27
CA ARG A 11 -16.29 -5.69 8.89
C ARG A 11 -17.48 -6.24 9.68
N GLN A 12 -17.37 -7.47 10.18
CA GLN A 12 -18.40 -8.13 10.96
C GLN A 12 -18.19 -7.95 12.48
N ASN A 13 -17.17 -7.19 12.90
CA ASN A 13 -16.72 -7.08 14.29
C ASN A 13 -16.50 -8.45 14.95
N LEU A 14 -16.04 -9.43 14.17
CA LEU A 14 -15.72 -10.76 14.67
C LEU A 14 -14.26 -10.84 15.10
N GLU A 15 -14.03 -11.58 16.18
CA GLU A 15 -12.68 -11.93 16.58
C GLU A 15 -12.00 -12.79 15.51
N LEU A 16 -10.69 -12.62 15.39
CA LEU A 16 -9.89 -13.46 14.51
C LEU A 16 -9.77 -14.85 15.13
N PRO A 17 -9.91 -15.93 14.34
CA PRO A 17 -9.83 -17.30 14.86
C PRO A 17 -8.41 -17.69 15.32
N LYS A 18 -7.42 -16.85 15.00
CA LYS A 18 -6.05 -16.92 15.49
C LYS A 18 -5.40 -15.54 15.33
N GLU A 19 -4.33 -15.32 16.09
CA GLU A 19 -3.54 -14.09 16.00
C GLU A 19 -2.89 -13.90 14.62
N ILE A 20 -2.72 -12.64 14.21
CA ILE A 20 -1.97 -12.29 13.01
C ILE A 20 -0.48 -12.41 13.34
N GLN A 21 0.18 -13.41 12.75
CA GLN A 21 1.62 -13.55 12.89
C GLN A 21 2.35 -12.41 12.19
N LEU A 22 3.29 -11.80 12.90
CA LEU A 22 4.24 -10.84 12.33
C LEU A 22 5.04 -11.49 11.22
N ARG A 23 5.30 -10.72 10.15
CA ARG A 23 6.11 -11.16 9.03
C ARG A 23 7.28 -10.20 8.87
N PRO A 24 8.52 -10.70 8.80
CA PRO A 24 9.64 -9.84 8.48
C PRO A 24 9.43 -9.25 7.08
N VAL A 25 9.67 -7.95 6.96
CA VAL A 25 9.61 -7.21 5.71
C VAL A 25 10.88 -6.37 5.59
N SER A 26 11.25 -6.05 4.35
CA SER A 26 12.43 -5.25 4.07
C SER A 26 12.03 -3.87 3.57
N ILE A 27 12.55 -2.84 4.23
CA ILE A 27 12.55 -1.47 3.74
C ILE A 27 13.97 -1.20 3.23
N HIS A 28 14.10 -0.79 1.97
CA HIS A 28 15.37 -0.47 1.35
C HIS A 28 15.73 1.00 1.55
N GLN A 29 14.75 1.89 1.40
CA GLN A 29 14.91 3.33 1.57
C GLN A 29 13.60 3.99 2.00
N ILE A 30 13.71 5.06 2.80
CA ILE A 30 12.61 5.96 3.13
C ILE A 30 13.13 7.39 3.04
N ASP A 31 12.45 8.21 2.24
CA ASP A 31 12.71 9.64 2.11
C ASP A 31 11.48 10.44 2.55
N LEU A 32 11.70 11.44 3.40
CA LEU A 32 10.69 12.45 3.71
C LEU A 32 10.72 13.50 2.60
N THR A 33 9.68 13.53 1.77
CA THR A 33 9.59 14.43 0.61
C THR A 33 8.78 15.69 0.90
N HIS A 34 7.89 15.63 1.89
CA HIS A 34 7.14 16.79 2.35
C HIS A 34 6.80 16.62 3.83
N LEU A 35 6.80 17.73 4.57
CA LEU A 35 6.33 17.81 5.94
C LEU A 35 5.67 19.18 6.15
N ASP A 36 4.41 19.15 6.58
CA ASP A 36 3.70 20.29 7.14
C ASP A 36 3.12 19.93 8.52
N ASP A 37 2.30 20.82 9.09
CA ASP A 37 1.78 20.69 10.45
C ASP A 37 1.06 19.36 10.71
N ASN A 38 0.30 18.84 9.74
CA ASN A 38 -0.55 17.65 9.92
C ASN A 38 -0.37 16.59 8.83
N MET A 39 0.57 16.79 7.91
CA MET A 39 0.80 15.91 6.77
C MET A 39 2.28 15.66 6.58
N LEU A 40 2.60 14.38 6.39
CA LEU A 40 3.90 13.92 5.93
C LEU A 40 3.72 13.19 4.61
N GLN A 41 4.67 13.37 3.70
CA GLN A 41 4.77 12.60 2.47
C GLN A 41 6.08 11.83 2.46
N LEU A 42 5.99 10.52 2.26
CA LEU A 42 7.14 9.63 2.19
C LEU A 42 7.24 9.01 0.80
N THR A 43 8.47 8.90 0.32
CA THR A 43 8.82 7.94 -0.74
C THR A 43 9.48 6.75 -0.08
N VAL A 44 9.00 5.54 -0.39
CA VAL A 44 9.45 4.30 0.25
C VAL A 44 9.82 3.29 -0.82
N GLU A 45 11.08 2.83 -0.79
CA GLU A 45 11.53 1.66 -1.52
C GLU A 45 11.52 0.45 -0.59
N CYS A 46 10.87 -0.65 -1.00
CA CYS A 46 10.69 -1.80 -0.14
C CYS A 46 10.55 -3.11 -0.93
N GLY A 47 10.76 -4.23 -0.22
CA GLY A 47 10.51 -5.56 -0.74
C GLY A 47 9.02 -5.91 -0.83
N GLY A 48 8.74 -7.15 -1.24
CA GLY A 48 7.38 -7.67 -1.33
C GLY A 48 6.71 -7.82 0.05
N GLY A 49 5.41 -7.54 0.12
CA GLY A 49 4.58 -7.83 1.30
C GLY A 49 4.53 -6.73 2.36
N VAL A 50 5.16 -5.58 2.12
CA VAL A 50 5.08 -4.43 3.03
C VAL A 50 3.67 -3.82 2.98
N TYR A 51 3.08 -3.61 4.15
CA TYR A 51 1.81 -2.89 4.29
C TYR A 51 2.08 -1.44 4.67
N MET A 52 2.03 -0.52 3.70
CA MET A 52 2.31 0.91 3.92
C MET A 52 1.41 1.53 5.00
N ARG A 53 0.16 1.06 5.11
CA ARG A 53 -0.76 1.47 6.18
C ARG A 53 -0.25 1.09 7.57
N SER A 54 0.34 -0.10 7.71
CA SER A 54 0.97 -0.53 8.97
C SER A 54 2.22 0.30 9.26
N LEU A 55 3.08 0.53 8.25
CA LEU A 55 4.25 1.41 8.39
C LEU A 55 3.88 2.82 8.89
N VAL A 56 2.85 3.44 8.30
CA VAL A 56 2.36 4.76 8.72
C VAL A 56 1.81 4.73 10.14
N HIS A 57 1.07 3.68 10.50
CA HIS A 57 0.54 3.50 11.86
C HIS A 57 1.67 3.38 12.89
N ASP A 58 2.66 2.53 12.62
CA ASP A 58 3.80 2.30 13.49
C ASP A 58 4.65 3.57 13.64
N LEU A 59 4.84 4.32 12.55
CA LEU A 59 5.53 5.61 12.58
C LEU A 59 4.80 6.62 13.46
N ALA A 60 3.48 6.74 13.33
CA ALA A 60 2.69 7.66 14.14
C ALA A 60 2.78 7.32 15.63
N ILE A 61 2.62 6.04 15.99
CA ILE A 61 2.79 5.57 17.38
C ILE A 61 4.20 5.93 17.88
N ARG A 62 5.23 5.70 17.06
CA ARG A 62 6.62 5.99 17.44
C ARG A 62 6.90 7.48 17.64
N LEU A 63 6.19 8.34 16.93
CA LEU A 63 6.23 9.79 17.09
C LEU A 63 5.37 10.30 18.27
N GLY A 64 4.63 9.41 18.95
CA GLY A 64 3.77 9.78 20.07
C GLY A 64 2.46 10.45 19.63
N THR A 65 2.01 10.21 18.40
CA THR A 65 0.79 10.78 17.83
C THR A 65 -0.07 9.70 17.16
N TYR A 66 -1.16 10.12 16.54
CA TYR A 66 -2.00 9.29 15.68
C TYR A 66 -1.86 9.74 14.23
N GLY A 67 -1.90 8.78 13.32
CA GLY A 67 -1.79 9.05 11.90
C GLY A 67 -2.39 7.91 11.11
N HIS A 68 -2.95 8.25 9.96
CA HIS A 68 -3.43 7.28 9.00
C HIS A 68 -3.08 7.74 7.59
N MET A 69 -2.92 6.78 6.69
CA MET A 69 -2.59 7.05 5.31
C MET A 69 -3.82 7.59 4.56
N THR A 70 -3.68 8.76 3.96
CA THR A 70 -4.75 9.43 3.19
C THR A 70 -4.61 9.22 1.68
N ALA A 71 -3.38 9.07 1.19
CA ALA A 71 -3.07 8.79 -0.21
C ALA A 71 -1.94 7.75 -0.33
N LEU A 72 -1.97 6.97 -1.42
CA LEU A 72 -0.90 6.04 -1.77
C LEU A 72 -0.84 5.90 -3.29
N GLN A 73 0.34 6.15 -3.86
CA GLN A 73 0.61 5.91 -5.26
C GLN A 73 1.81 4.98 -5.38
N ARG A 74 1.62 3.83 -6.05
CA ARG A 74 2.72 2.93 -6.36
C ARG A 74 3.35 3.39 -7.67
N THR A 75 4.55 3.98 -7.58
CA THR A 75 5.27 4.53 -8.73
C THR A 75 6.06 3.47 -9.51
N GLN A 76 6.38 2.33 -8.89
CA GLN A 76 7.16 1.27 -9.51
C GLN A 76 6.79 -0.11 -8.94
N GLN A 77 6.88 -1.16 -9.77
CA GLN A 77 6.85 -2.56 -9.36
C GLN A 77 7.89 -3.35 -10.16
N GLY A 78 8.98 -3.77 -9.50
CA GLY A 78 10.10 -4.38 -10.21
C GLY A 78 10.63 -3.43 -11.28
N THR A 79 10.64 -3.86 -12.54
CA THR A 79 11.09 -3.04 -13.68
C THR A 79 9.99 -2.17 -14.31
N VAL A 80 8.74 -2.29 -13.86
CA VAL A 80 7.59 -1.57 -14.43
C VAL A 80 7.42 -0.23 -13.72
N LEU A 81 7.51 0.86 -14.48
CA LEU A 81 7.40 2.24 -13.99
C LEU A 81 6.04 2.86 -14.36
N LEU A 82 5.41 3.50 -13.38
CA LEU A 82 4.17 4.26 -13.58
C LEU A 82 4.40 5.39 -14.60
N GLY A 83 3.47 5.54 -15.54
CA GLY A 83 3.51 6.54 -16.61
C GLY A 83 4.40 6.18 -17.81
N ARG A 84 5.35 5.23 -17.65
CA ARG A 84 6.18 4.72 -18.76
C ARG A 84 5.66 3.39 -19.29
N ASP A 85 5.42 2.44 -18.38
CA ASP A 85 5.08 1.05 -18.70
C ASP A 85 3.61 0.72 -18.37
N THR A 86 2.81 1.73 -18.04
CA THR A 86 1.42 1.62 -17.61
C THR A 86 0.50 2.47 -18.47
N LEU A 87 -0.74 2.04 -18.66
CA LEU A 87 -1.79 2.80 -19.33
C LEU A 87 -2.94 3.11 -18.35
N GLU A 88 -3.53 4.28 -18.49
CA GLU A 88 -4.79 4.61 -17.82
C GLU A 88 -5.93 3.80 -18.43
N LEU A 89 -6.85 3.29 -17.60
CA LEU A 89 -7.93 2.41 -18.06
C LEU A 89 -8.83 3.12 -19.08
N GLU A 90 -9.08 4.40 -18.88
CA GLU A 90 -9.90 5.26 -19.71
C GLU A 90 -9.34 5.35 -21.15
N SER A 91 -8.01 5.33 -21.29
CA SER A 91 -7.33 5.35 -22.59
C SER A 91 -7.56 4.08 -23.41
N LEU A 92 -7.96 2.97 -22.78
CA LEU A 92 -8.24 1.72 -23.47
C LEU A 92 -9.58 1.73 -24.22
N THR A 93 -10.49 2.66 -23.91
CA THR A 93 -11.81 2.72 -24.58
C THR A 93 -11.73 3.12 -26.06
N SER A 94 -10.67 3.83 -26.46
CA SER A 94 -10.36 4.14 -27.86
C SER A 94 -9.71 2.98 -28.64
N TYR A 95 -9.29 1.91 -27.94
CA TYR A 95 -8.63 0.74 -28.53
C TYR A 95 -9.64 -0.41 -28.67
N ARG A 96 -10.61 -0.27 -29.59
CA ARG A 96 -11.63 -1.30 -29.86
C ARG A 96 -11.11 -2.53 -30.62
N ASP A 97 -9.85 -2.52 -31.07
CA ASP A 97 -9.26 -3.56 -31.94
C ASP A 97 -8.09 -4.34 -31.30
N ILE A 98 -8.01 -4.41 -29.97
CA ILE A 98 -7.04 -5.31 -29.33
C ILE A 98 -7.54 -6.76 -29.47
N VAL A 99 -7.07 -7.42 -30.52
CA VAL A 99 -7.10 -8.88 -30.62
C VAL A 99 -6.13 -9.40 -29.55
N TRP A 100 -6.68 -10.05 -28.53
CA TRP A 100 -5.89 -10.88 -27.63
C TRP A 100 -5.36 -12.06 -28.45
N LEU A 101 -4.06 -12.03 -28.78
CA LEU A 101 -3.34 -13.18 -29.38
C LEU A 101 -3.22 -14.33 -28.38
#